data_AF-A0A915NCL0-F1
#
_entry.id   AF-A0A915NCL0-F1
#
_cell.length_a   1.000
_cell.length_b   1.000
_cell.length_c   1.000
_cell.angle_alpha   90.00
_cell.angle_beta   90.00
_cell.angle_gamma   90.00
#
_symmetry.space_group_name_H-M   'P 1'
#
loop_
_entity.id
_entity.type
_entity.pdbx_description
1 polymer ?
#
loop_
_entity_poly.entity_id
_entity_poly.type
_entity_poly.pdbx_seq_one_letter_code
_entity_poly.pdbx_strand_id
1 'polypeptide(L)'
;MPSHSTTTKNQQQSPRKRQQQNQQIIPSQQIKRPKIFLIEEEEKKKKSSSTSLWVDKYKPKTIKQLIGQQTDKSPTNKLLEWLKNWAKFHLIQGEKKKAVKKPFGPQADGSIFKAALISGPPGIGKTTAAELCCKELGLSFVIMNASDVRNKAAIEKRSEQLVCNQMEQYCSKDRASSKSPVKSETKNKKPFDHLLIMDEVDGMSGNADRAGMSELIQMIKRTKVPIICICNDRQSMKVRSLANYCFDLRFQRPRVEQIKGCLLSIAAKENVKLPKDVYDKIIEASSQDIRLCINTLQMVTSGQMSMDFQKKDILMNIFEAARQILSADTSLMSKSDLFFNDYSILPLFVQENYPNVRNSKMNNLDHLQAIRRASDTIAFGDIIAKQIRT
;
A
#
# COMPACT_ATOMS: atom_id res chain seq x y z
N MET A 1 -48.27 9.76 -37.26
CA MET A 1 -48.92 9.10 -38.42
C MET A 1 -48.83 10.06 -39.60
N PRO A 2 -48.48 9.59 -40.80
CA PRO A 2 -47.13 9.67 -41.35
C PRO A 2 -46.99 10.67 -42.52
N SER A 3 -45.77 11.09 -42.84
CA SER A 3 -45.43 11.50 -44.21
C SER A 3 -43.95 11.22 -44.52
N HIS A 4 -43.76 10.67 -45.71
CA HIS A 4 -42.64 9.84 -46.12
C HIS A 4 -41.43 10.64 -46.62
N SER A 5 -40.28 10.02 -46.42
CA SER A 5 -39.03 10.21 -47.14
C SER A 5 -39.20 10.09 -48.67
N THR A 6 -38.55 10.98 -49.43
CA THR A 6 -38.13 10.69 -50.80
C THR A 6 -36.72 11.19 -51.05
N THR A 7 -35.87 10.23 -51.42
CA THR A 7 -34.48 10.34 -51.84
C THR A 7 -34.44 10.83 -53.30
N THR A 8 -33.51 11.70 -53.68
CA THR A 8 -33.03 11.74 -55.07
C THR A 8 -31.57 12.21 -55.15
N LYS A 9 -30.74 11.36 -55.76
CA LYS A 9 -29.35 11.60 -56.18
C LYS A 9 -29.31 12.49 -57.43
N ASN A 10 -28.23 13.26 -57.62
CA ASN A 10 -27.48 13.44 -58.88
C ASN A 10 -26.33 14.44 -58.62
N GLN A 11 -25.07 14.02 -58.51
CA GLN A 11 -24.07 13.88 -59.57
C GLN A 11 -23.68 15.20 -60.29
N GLN A 12 -22.47 15.67 -59.95
CA GLN A 12 -21.38 16.21 -60.79
C GLN A 12 -21.70 17.22 -61.91
N GLN A 13 -21.07 18.41 -61.86
CA GLN A 13 -19.95 18.81 -62.73
C GLN A 13 -19.56 20.29 -62.51
N SER A 14 -18.25 20.53 -62.40
CA SER A 14 -17.56 21.83 -62.53
C SER A 14 -17.41 22.22 -64.01
N PRO A 15 -17.27 23.52 -64.38
CA PRO A 15 -15.92 24.02 -64.66
C PRO A 15 -15.65 25.55 -64.46
N ARG A 16 -14.36 25.82 -64.24
CA ARG A 16 -13.59 27.07 -64.36
C ARG A 16 -14.12 28.13 -65.34
N LYS A 17 -14.10 29.42 -64.92
CA LYS A 17 -13.28 30.51 -65.51
C LYS A 17 -13.68 31.88 -64.94
N ARG A 18 -12.74 32.53 -64.25
CA ARG A 18 -12.40 33.96 -64.42
C ARG A 18 -11.03 34.24 -63.78
N GLN A 19 -10.00 34.09 -64.61
CA GLN A 19 -8.77 34.91 -64.61
C GLN A 19 -9.20 36.38 -64.85
N GLN A 20 -8.52 37.46 -64.47
CA GLN A 20 -7.17 37.77 -63.98
C GLN A 20 -7.17 39.27 -63.59
N GLN A 21 -6.02 39.76 -63.07
CA GLN A 21 -5.60 41.16 -62.81
C GLN A 21 -5.84 41.62 -61.36
N ASN A 22 -4.86 42.08 -60.57
CA ASN A 22 -3.52 42.60 -60.86
C ASN A 22 -2.54 42.24 -59.74
N GLN A 23 -1.30 41.94 -60.12
CA GLN A 23 -0.12 41.90 -59.25
C GLN A 23 0.52 43.29 -59.19
N GLN A 24 0.90 43.75 -58.00
CA GLN A 24 2.05 44.63 -57.81
C GLN A 24 2.84 44.20 -56.57
N ILE A 25 4.15 44.21 -56.72
CA ILE A 25 5.20 43.59 -55.90
C ILE A 25 5.77 44.63 -54.92
N ILE A 26 6.07 44.22 -53.68
CA ILE A 26 6.89 44.98 -52.70
C ILE A 26 7.91 44.00 -52.07
N PRO A 27 9.18 44.40 -51.82
CA PRO A 27 10.33 43.51 -51.86
C PRO A 27 10.72 42.85 -50.53
N SER A 28 11.52 41.80 -50.66
CA SER A 28 12.09 40.90 -49.66
C SER A 28 12.98 41.59 -48.61
N GLN A 29 12.66 41.41 -47.33
CA GLN A 29 13.58 41.61 -46.20
C GLN A 29 13.64 40.37 -45.30
N GLN A 30 14.84 40.08 -44.83
CA GLN A 30 15.33 38.80 -44.31
C GLN A 30 14.66 38.34 -43.00
N ILE A 31 14.16 37.10 -42.96
CA ILE A 31 13.73 36.41 -41.74
C ILE A 31 14.97 35.83 -41.04
N LYS A 32 15.41 36.43 -39.92
CA LYS A 32 16.31 35.76 -38.97
C LYS A 32 15.52 34.65 -38.24
N ARG A 33 15.82 33.39 -38.53
CA ARG A 33 15.27 32.24 -37.78
C ARG A 33 15.80 32.26 -36.32
N PRO A 34 14.94 32.19 -35.29
CA PRO A 34 15.41 31.91 -33.94
C PRO A 34 15.89 30.45 -33.82
N LYS A 35 16.92 30.23 -33.00
CA LYS A 35 17.63 28.96 -32.81
C LYS A 35 16.71 27.90 -32.16
N ILE A 36 16.29 26.91 -32.96
CA ILE A 36 15.46 25.75 -32.55
C ILE A 36 16.22 24.81 -31.57
N PHE A 37 17.54 24.94 -31.44
CA PHE A 37 18.37 24.01 -30.66
C PHE A 37 18.32 24.13 -29.13
N LEU A 38 17.74 25.19 -28.56
CA LEU A 38 17.67 25.37 -27.10
C LEU A 38 16.39 24.79 -26.46
N ILE A 39 15.34 24.55 -27.26
CA ILE A 39 14.04 24.07 -26.75
C ILE A 39 14.07 22.54 -26.58
N GLU A 40 14.83 21.81 -27.40
CA GLU A 40 14.93 20.36 -27.29
C GLU A 40 15.62 19.89 -26.01
N GLU A 41 16.56 20.66 -25.45
CA GLU A 41 17.22 20.30 -24.18
C GLU A 41 16.31 20.53 -22.95
N GLU A 42 15.47 21.56 -22.97
CA GLU A 42 14.48 21.79 -21.90
C GLU A 42 13.30 20.81 -21.99
N GLU A 43 12.85 20.45 -23.19
CA GLU A 43 11.83 19.42 -23.37
C GLU A 43 12.37 18.01 -23.04
N LYS A 44 13.63 17.70 -23.35
CA LYS A 44 14.26 16.45 -22.90
C LYS A 44 14.46 16.40 -21.39
N LYS A 45 14.76 17.52 -20.73
CA LYS A 45 14.80 17.61 -19.25
C LYS A 45 13.42 17.49 -18.59
N LYS A 46 12.35 17.98 -19.22
CA LYS A 46 10.97 17.82 -18.73
C LYS A 46 10.37 16.44 -19.02
N LYS A 47 10.76 15.78 -20.12
CA LYS A 47 10.32 14.41 -20.46
C LYS A 47 11.12 13.30 -19.77
N SER A 48 12.20 13.62 -19.05
CA SER A 48 12.99 12.64 -18.29
C SER A 48 12.58 12.48 -16.82
N SER A 49 11.55 13.19 -16.33
CA SER A 49 10.99 12.91 -15.00
C SER A 49 10.10 11.67 -15.10
N SER A 50 10.70 10.51 -14.89
CA SER A 50 10.06 9.20 -14.77
C SER A 50 8.63 9.27 -14.21
N THR A 51 7.65 8.78 -14.96
CA THR A 51 6.28 8.46 -14.54
C THR A 51 6.28 7.30 -13.53
N SER A 52 7.02 7.45 -12.43
CA SER A 52 7.11 6.48 -11.34
C SER A 52 6.21 6.93 -10.20
N LEU A 53 5.48 5.98 -9.61
CA LEU A 53 4.66 6.23 -8.43
C LEU A 53 5.55 6.73 -7.29
N TRP A 54 5.07 7.72 -6.54
CA TRP A 54 5.82 8.29 -5.42
C TRP A 54 6.10 7.24 -4.33
N VAL A 55 5.20 6.26 -4.18
CA VAL A 55 5.40 5.12 -3.28
C VAL A 55 6.67 4.35 -3.61
N ASP A 56 7.00 4.17 -4.89
CA ASP A 56 8.21 3.47 -5.31
C ASP A 56 9.44 4.39 -5.27
N LYS A 57 9.28 5.63 -5.75
CA LYS A 57 10.34 6.66 -5.74
C LYS A 57 10.88 6.93 -4.34
N TYR A 58 9.98 6.97 -3.35
CA TYR A 58 10.29 7.25 -1.95
C TYR A 58 10.29 5.99 -1.06
N LYS A 59 10.32 4.78 -1.67
CA LYS A 59 10.44 3.53 -0.90
C LYS A 59 11.70 3.60 -0.01
N PRO A 60 11.57 3.35 1.31
CA PRO A 60 12.71 3.37 2.23
C PRO A 60 13.85 2.45 1.77
N LYS A 61 15.08 2.97 1.78
CA LYS A 61 16.30 2.22 1.41
C LYS A 61 17.10 1.72 2.62
N THR A 62 16.87 2.33 3.78
CA THR A 62 17.54 1.99 5.04
C THR A 62 16.53 1.86 6.17
N ILE A 63 16.85 1.08 7.20
CA ILE A 63 15.93 0.86 8.34
C ILE A 63 15.58 2.18 9.04
N LYS A 64 16.52 3.12 9.13
CA LYS A 64 16.31 4.44 9.74
C LYS A 64 15.22 5.28 9.06
N GLN A 65 15.01 5.07 7.76
CA GLN A 65 13.96 5.76 6.99
C GLN A 65 12.57 5.18 7.23
N LEU A 66 12.46 4.03 7.90
CA LEU A 66 11.18 3.37 8.14
C LEU A 66 10.41 4.09 9.26
N ILE A 67 9.24 4.61 8.92
CA ILE A 67 8.43 5.45 9.79
C ILE A 67 7.79 4.60 10.90
N GLY A 68 7.83 5.10 12.14
CA GLY A 68 7.20 4.44 13.29
C GLY A 68 8.00 3.31 13.93
N GLN A 69 9.13 2.90 13.35
CA GLN A 69 9.95 1.77 13.83
C GLN A 69 11.37 2.18 14.30
N GLN A 70 11.56 3.46 14.60
CA GLN A 70 12.88 4.02 14.95
C GLN A 70 13.30 3.79 16.41
N THR A 71 12.40 3.29 17.27
CA THR A 71 12.70 3.06 18.68
C THR A 71 13.51 1.79 18.88
N ASP A 72 14.34 1.71 19.92
CA ASP A 72 15.19 0.54 20.19
C ASP A 72 14.36 -0.74 20.39
N LYS A 73 13.17 -0.61 20.98
CA LYS A 73 12.23 -1.72 21.21
C LYS A 73 11.31 -2.00 20.01
N SER A 74 11.57 -1.40 18.85
CA SER A 74 10.72 -1.56 17.68
C SER A 74 10.69 -3.01 17.19
N PRO A 75 9.55 -3.48 16.67
CA PRO A 75 9.44 -4.74 15.94
C PRO A 75 10.56 -4.98 14.91
N THR A 76 11.01 -3.93 14.21
CA THR A 76 12.07 -4.03 13.20
C THR A 76 13.43 -4.32 13.83
N ASN A 77 13.80 -3.65 14.92
CA ASN A 77 15.06 -3.91 15.62
C ASN A 77 15.07 -5.31 16.26
N LYS A 78 13.95 -5.74 16.84
CA LYS A 78 13.78 -7.12 17.33
C LYS A 78 13.94 -8.16 16.23
N LEU A 79 13.40 -7.90 15.03
CA LEU A 79 13.59 -8.78 13.87
C LEU A 79 15.07 -8.86 13.48
N LEU A 80 15.77 -7.72 13.48
CA LEU A 80 17.19 -7.65 13.14
C LEU A 80 18.05 -8.42 14.15
N GLU A 81 17.79 -8.27 15.45
CA GLU A 81 18.46 -9.00 16.51
C GLU A 81 18.20 -10.51 16.42
N TRP A 82 16.94 -10.89 16.20
CA TRP A 82 16.55 -12.28 15.98
C TRP A 82 17.29 -12.90 14.80
N LEU A 83 17.37 -12.20 13.66
CA LEU A 83 18.11 -12.68 12.47
C LEU A 83 19.61 -12.82 12.72
N LYS A 84 20.24 -11.86 13.44
CA LYS A 84 21.67 -11.92 13.80
C LYS A 84 22.00 -13.14 14.66
N ASN A 85 21.12 -13.48 15.59
CA ASN A 85 21.33 -14.57 16.52
C ASN A 85 20.75 -15.91 16.04
N TRP A 86 19.95 -15.92 14.97
CA TRP A 86 19.23 -17.10 14.48
C TRP A 86 20.13 -18.32 14.28
N ALA A 87 21.28 -18.12 13.62
CA ALA A 87 22.22 -19.20 13.36
C ALA A 87 22.82 -19.83 14.61
N LYS A 88 23.12 -19.02 15.63
CA LYS A 88 23.72 -19.50 16.87
C LYS A 88 22.81 -20.50 17.56
N PHE A 89 21.50 -20.24 17.52
CA PHE A 89 20.49 -21.08 18.18
C PHE A 89 20.04 -22.28 17.35
N HIS A 90 20.05 -22.18 16.01
CA HIS A 90 19.44 -23.19 15.15
C HIS A 90 20.41 -24.01 14.28
N LEU A 91 21.66 -23.56 14.08
CA LEU A 91 22.65 -24.25 13.24
C LEU A 91 23.78 -24.94 14.03
N ILE A 92 24.14 -24.46 15.22
CA ILE A 92 25.25 -25.02 16.01
C ILE A 92 24.72 -26.24 16.79
N GLN A 93 25.02 -27.46 16.31
CA GLN A 93 24.56 -28.72 16.90
C GLN A 93 25.38 -29.24 18.11
N GLY A 94 26.33 -28.47 18.64
CA GLY A 94 27.35 -28.98 19.58
C GLY A 94 27.07 -28.79 21.07
N GLU A 95 26.29 -27.78 21.48
CA GLU A 95 26.00 -27.56 22.90
C GLU A 95 24.60 -28.07 23.20
N LYS A 96 24.50 -28.99 24.18
CA LYS A 96 23.26 -29.53 24.72
C LYS A 96 22.18 -28.46 24.65
N LYS A 97 21.15 -28.68 23.82
CA LYS A 97 19.93 -27.85 23.82
C LYS A 97 19.45 -27.83 25.26
N LYS A 98 19.86 -26.84 26.05
CA LYS A 98 19.18 -26.54 27.31
C LYS A 98 17.78 -26.27 26.84
N ALA A 99 16.89 -27.23 27.07
CA ALA A 99 15.47 -27.04 26.83
C ALA A 99 15.17 -25.68 27.43
N VAL A 100 14.88 -24.70 26.59
CA VAL A 100 14.55 -23.36 27.06
C VAL A 100 13.26 -23.61 27.83
N LYS A 101 13.40 -23.82 29.15
CA LYS A 101 12.28 -23.95 30.08
C LYS A 101 11.41 -22.77 29.72
N LYS A 102 10.17 -23.00 29.26
CA LYS A 102 9.21 -21.92 29.06
C LYS A 102 9.17 -21.16 30.39
N PRO A 103 9.82 -19.99 30.52
CA PRO A 103 9.63 -19.20 31.71
C PRO A 103 8.25 -18.61 31.48
N PHE A 104 7.41 -18.61 32.49
CA PHE A 104 6.14 -17.91 32.42
C PHE A 104 6.38 -16.46 31.97
N GLY A 105 6.07 -16.14 30.71
CA GLY A 105 6.23 -14.82 30.11
C GLY A 105 6.60 -14.85 28.61
N PRO A 106 6.14 -13.88 27.79
CA PRO A 106 6.56 -13.76 26.40
C PRO A 106 8.04 -13.38 26.36
N GLN A 107 8.90 -14.34 25.99
CA GLN A 107 10.34 -14.07 25.82
C GLN A 107 10.55 -13.03 24.73
N ALA A 108 11.21 -11.92 25.09
CA ALA A 108 11.36 -10.76 24.22
C ALA A 108 12.24 -10.99 22.98
N ASP A 109 13.10 -12.02 23.00
CA ASP A 109 14.18 -12.23 22.03
C ASP A 109 13.84 -13.25 20.91
N GLY A 110 12.75 -14.02 21.05
CA GLY A 110 12.28 -14.91 19.97
C GLY A 110 13.20 -16.09 19.61
N SER A 111 14.29 -16.32 20.36
CA SER A 111 15.36 -17.28 20.05
C SER A 111 14.90 -18.74 19.90
N ILE A 112 13.80 -19.13 20.55
CA ILE A 112 13.18 -20.46 20.41
C ILE A 112 12.62 -20.68 19.00
N PHE A 113 12.15 -19.62 18.34
CA PHE A 113 11.42 -19.73 17.09
C PHE A 113 12.35 -19.74 15.88
N LYS A 114 12.07 -20.66 14.96
CA LYS A 114 12.74 -20.74 13.66
C LYS A 114 12.18 -19.77 12.62
N ALA A 115 10.96 -19.29 12.84
CA ALA A 115 10.29 -18.32 11.98
C ALA A 115 9.86 -17.09 12.77
N ALA A 116 9.75 -15.95 12.08
CA ALA A 116 9.16 -14.72 12.61
C ALA A 116 7.82 -14.44 11.91
N LEU A 117 6.86 -13.87 12.62
CA LEU A 117 5.57 -13.45 12.10
C LEU A 117 5.42 -11.95 12.28
N ILE A 118 5.39 -11.21 11.17
CA ILE A 118 5.13 -9.78 11.16
C ILE A 118 3.64 -9.57 10.90
N SER A 119 2.95 -8.93 11.84
CA SER A 119 1.52 -8.64 11.73
C SER A 119 1.22 -7.16 11.94
N GLY A 120 0.17 -6.65 11.31
CA GLY A 120 -0.31 -5.29 11.52
C GLY A 120 -1.08 -4.71 10.35
N PRO A 121 -1.65 -3.50 10.49
CA PRO A 121 -2.43 -2.83 9.45
C PRO A 121 -1.75 -2.75 8.07
N PRO A 122 -2.52 -2.63 6.98
CA PRO A 122 -1.96 -2.45 5.64
C PRO A 122 -1.15 -1.15 5.54
N GLY A 123 -0.23 -1.11 4.58
CA GLY A 123 0.48 0.12 4.20
C GLY A 123 1.46 0.72 5.21
N ILE A 124 1.71 0.08 6.36
CA ILE A 124 2.67 0.55 7.38
C ILE A 124 4.13 0.13 7.15
N GLY A 125 4.42 -0.60 6.07
CA GLY A 125 5.79 -0.99 5.70
C GLY A 125 6.28 -2.35 6.20
N LYS A 126 5.39 -3.32 6.46
CA LYS A 126 5.75 -4.69 6.90
C LYS A 126 6.72 -5.40 5.94
N THR A 127 6.34 -5.53 4.67
CA THR A 127 7.19 -6.13 3.62
C THR A 127 8.49 -5.38 3.45
N THR A 128 8.44 -4.05 3.47
CA THR A 128 9.64 -3.20 3.37
C THR A 128 10.58 -3.39 4.57
N ALA A 129 10.06 -3.54 5.78
CA ALA A 129 10.87 -3.80 6.97
C ALA A 129 11.59 -5.15 6.85
N ALA A 130 10.91 -6.21 6.43
CA ALA A 130 11.52 -7.52 6.22
C ALA A 130 12.64 -7.48 5.16
N GLU A 131 12.38 -6.86 4.01
CA GLU A 131 13.39 -6.65 2.95
C GLU A 131 14.63 -5.90 3.48
N LEU A 132 14.41 -4.81 4.22
CA LEU A 132 15.49 -3.97 4.72
C LEU A 132 16.35 -4.67 5.77
N CYS A 133 15.74 -5.45 6.68
CA CYS A 133 16.49 -6.26 7.63
C CYS A 133 17.41 -7.27 6.91
N CYS A 134 16.92 -7.90 5.84
CA CYS A 134 17.73 -8.83 5.05
C CYS A 134 18.89 -8.10 4.35
N LYS A 135 18.60 -6.95 3.73
CA LYS A 135 19.62 -6.11 3.05
C LYS A 135 20.68 -5.61 4.01
N GLU A 136 20.31 -5.19 5.22
CA GLU A 136 21.24 -4.69 6.24
C GLU A 136 22.21 -5.79 6.71
N LEU A 137 21.73 -7.03 6.81
CA LEU A 137 22.57 -8.19 7.13
C LEU A 137 23.29 -8.77 5.89
N GLY A 138 23.03 -8.23 4.70
CA GLY A 138 23.57 -8.71 3.44
C GLY A 138 23.15 -10.15 3.13
N LEU A 139 21.93 -10.54 3.54
CA LEU A 139 21.34 -11.85 3.27
C LEU A 139 20.61 -11.83 1.93
N SER A 140 20.74 -12.90 1.15
CA SER A 140 19.88 -13.13 -0.01
C SER A 140 18.51 -13.57 0.48
N PHE A 141 17.43 -13.08 -0.13
CA PHE A 141 16.09 -13.48 0.26
C PHE A 141 15.22 -13.76 -0.95
N VAL A 142 14.24 -14.64 -0.77
CA VAL A 142 13.18 -14.90 -1.75
C VAL A 142 11.85 -14.51 -1.15
N ILE A 143 11.14 -13.60 -1.83
CA ILE A 143 9.77 -13.24 -1.50
C ILE A 143 8.84 -14.15 -2.27
N MET A 144 7.88 -14.73 -1.57
CA MET A 144 6.78 -15.50 -2.15
C MET A 144 5.48 -14.95 -1.60
N ASN A 145 4.51 -14.69 -2.47
CA ASN A 145 3.15 -14.43 -2.01
C ASN A 145 2.51 -15.77 -1.65
N ALA A 146 1.94 -15.88 -0.45
CA ALA A 146 1.33 -17.12 0.02
C ALA A 146 0.15 -17.59 -0.86
N SER A 147 -0.53 -16.66 -1.55
CA SER A 147 -1.61 -16.99 -2.49
C SER A 147 -1.14 -17.63 -3.81
N ASP A 148 0.12 -17.45 -4.19
CA ASP A 148 0.73 -18.12 -5.35
C ASP A 148 1.16 -19.55 -5.02
N VAL A 149 1.20 -19.86 -3.73
CA VAL A 149 1.76 -21.08 -3.16
C VAL A 149 0.60 -22.01 -2.77
N ARG A 150 -0.24 -22.33 -3.77
CA ARG A 150 -1.47 -23.13 -3.57
C ARG A 150 -1.21 -24.63 -3.49
N ASN A 151 0.00 -25.08 -3.81
CA ASN A 151 0.32 -26.50 -3.90
C ASN A 151 1.55 -26.86 -3.07
N LYS A 152 1.43 -27.91 -2.24
CA LYS A 152 2.48 -28.48 -1.38
C LYS A 152 3.78 -28.73 -2.15
N ALA A 153 3.68 -29.31 -3.35
CA ALA A 153 4.82 -29.62 -4.19
C ALA A 153 5.60 -28.36 -4.66
N ALA A 154 4.93 -27.21 -4.79
CA ALA A 154 5.59 -25.96 -5.19
C ALA A 154 6.40 -25.36 -4.03
N ILE A 155 5.93 -25.49 -2.78
CA ILE A 155 6.66 -25.08 -1.57
C ILE A 155 7.90 -25.94 -1.39
N GLU A 156 7.71 -27.27 -1.41
CA GLU A 156 8.77 -28.24 -1.17
C GLU A 156 9.87 -28.09 -2.22
N LYS A 157 9.52 -28.10 -3.52
CA LYS A 157 10.51 -27.96 -4.61
C LYS A 157 11.31 -26.65 -4.53
N ARG A 158 10.68 -25.52 -4.15
CA ARG A 158 11.37 -24.22 -4.08
C ARG A 158 12.22 -24.09 -2.81
N SER A 159 11.73 -24.63 -1.69
CA SER A 159 12.50 -24.66 -0.43
C SER A 159 13.70 -25.60 -0.53
N GLU A 160 13.55 -26.75 -1.19
CA GLU A 160 14.65 -27.66 -1.55
C GLU A 160 15.67 -26.95 -2.45
N GLN A 161 15.22 -26.21 -3.47
CA GLN A 161 16.12 -25.40 -4.30
C GLN A 161 16.90 -24.37 -3.47
N LEU A 162 16.30 -23.72 -2.47
CA LEU A 162 16.99 -22.77 -1.61
C LEU A 162 18.03 -23.44 -0.69
N VAL A 163 17.74 -24.64 -0.20
CA VAL A 163 18.67 -25.45 0.59
C VAL A 163 19.79 -26.04 -0.28
N CYS A 164 19.50 -26.44 -1.53
CA CYS A 164 20.50 -26.91 -2.48
C CYS A 164 21.41 -25.79 -2.96
N ASN A 165 20.87 -24.59 -3.24
CA ASN A 165 21.68 -23.43 -3.62
C ASN A 165 22.64 -22.99 -2.49
N GLN A 166 22.22 -23.13 -1.22
CA GLN A 166 23.13 -22.99 -0.07
C GLN A 166 24.31 -23.97 -0.15
N MET A 167 24.06 -25.22 -0.56
CA MET A 167 25.10 -26.24 -0.69
C MET A 167 26.04 -25.97 -1.87
N GLU A 168 25.51 -25.55 -3.02
CA GLU A 168 26.30 -25.26 -4.23
C GLU A 168 27.25 -24.07 -4.03
N GLN A 169 26.83 -23.04 -3.31
CA GLN A 169 27.70 -21.88 -3.02
C GLN A 169 28.85 -22.24 -2.05
N TYR A 170 28.63 -23.22 -1.18
CA TYR A 170 29.68 -23.83 -0.35
C TYR A 170 30.63 -24.71 -1.19
N CYS A 171 30.11 -25.59 -2.06
CA CYS A 171 30.94 -26.46 -2.90
C CYS A 171 31.68 -25.74 -4.03
N SER A 172 31.17 -24.60 -4.50
CA SER A 172 31.80 -23.81 -5.59
C SER A 172 33.06 -23.06 -5.14
N LYS A 173 33.23 -22.84 -3.83
CA LYS A 173 34.47 -22.24 -3.29
C LYS A 173 35.63 -23.21 -3.21
N ASP A 174 35.38 -24.52 -3.19
CA ASP A 174 36.43 -25.55 -3.13
C ASP A 174 36.93 -26.00 -4.51
N ARG A 175 36.29 -25.58 -5.62
CA ARG A 175 36.68 -25.98 -6.98
C ARG A 175 37.37 -24.90 -7.82
N ALA A 176 37.68 -23.75 -7.24
CA ALA A 176 38.38 -22.67 -7.93
C ALA A 176 39.51 -22.05 -7.08
N SER A 177 40.61 -22.78 -6.90
CA SER A 177 41.97 -22.27 -7.18
C SER A 177 43.08 -23.21 -6.67
N SER A 178 43.57 -24.07 -7.56
CA SER A 178 45.01 -24.24 -7.68
C SER A 178 45.58 -22.92 -8.19
N LYS A 179 45.94 -22.00 -7.27
CA LYS A 179 47.05 -21.03 -7.35
C LYS A 179 46.91 -19.94 -6.28
N SER A 180 47.90 -19.95 -5.37
CA SER A 180 48.37 -18.88 -4.47
C SER A 180 47.43 -18.34 -3.37
N PRO A 181 47.85 -18.40 -2.08
CA PRO A 181 47.09 -17.88 -0.96
C PRO A 181 47.36 -16.37 -0.80
N VAL A 182 46.46 -15.53 -1.29
CA VAL A 182 46.40 -14.14 -0.81
C VAL A 182 45.64 -14.18 0.51
N LYS A 183 46.35 -13.88 1.60
CA LYS A 183 45.81 -13.67 2.94
C LYS A 183 44.79 -12.53 2.89
N SER A 184 43.52 -12.83 2.64
CA SER A 184 42.42 -11.89 2.86
C SER A 184 41.91 -12.08 4.29
N GLU A 185 42.21 -11.07 5.11
CA GLU A 185 41.74 -10.86 6.47
C GLU A 185 40.29 -11.32 6.72
N THR A 186 40.12 -12.14 7.75
CA THR A 186 39.02 -12.24 8.72
C THR A 186 37.67 -11.57 8.38
N LYS A 187 37.08 -11.81 7.21
CA LYS A 187 35.68 -11.45 6.95
C LYS A 187 34.77 -12.53 7.55
N ASN A 188 34.12 -12.18 8.66
CA ASN A 188 33.03 -12.90 9.32
C ASN A 188 32.30 -13.86 8.35
N LYS A 189 32.51 -15.18 8.49
CA LYS A 189 31.73 -16.19 7.77
C LYS A 189 30.26 -15.96 8.14
N LYS A 190 29.46 -15.53 7.16
CA LYS A 190 28.00 -15.42 7.34
C LYS A 190 27.48 -16.83 7.65
N PRO A 191 26.67 -16.99 8.69
CA PRO A 191 26.27 -18.32 9.12
C PRO A 191 25.17 -18.94 8.22
N PHE A 192 24.46 -18.13 7.45
CA PHE A 192 23.56 -18.55 6.38
C PHE A 192 23.47 -17.43 5.33
N ASP A 193 23.25 -17.80 4.06
CA ASP A 193 23.25 -16.84 2.95
C ASP A 193 21.85 -16.56 2.39
N HIS A 194 20.86 -17.40 2.71
CA HIS A 194 19.51 -17.29 2.17
C HIS A 194 18.44 -17.19 3.26
N LEU A 195 17.33 -16.50 2.96
CA LEU A 195 16.16 -16.32 3.81
C LEU A 195 14.88 -16.43 2.97
N LEU A 196 13.81 -16.97 3.56
CA LEU A 196 12.50 -17.05 2.91
C LEU A 196 11.52 -16.04 3.51
N ILE A 197 10.91 -15.19 2.69
CA ILE A 197 9.83 -14.28 3.07
C ILE A 197 8.53 -14.79 2.44
N MET A 198 7.57 -15.17 3.27
CA MET A 198 6.20 -15.51 2.88
C MET A 198 5.30 -14.31 3.16
N ASP A 199 4.92 -13.56 2.12
CA ASP A 199 4.02 -12.42 2.22
C ASP A 199 2.55 -12.86 2.12
N GLU A 200 1.64 -12.07 2.70
CA GLU A 200 0.18 -12.29 2.66
C GLU A 200 -0.28 -13.69 3.13
N VAL A 201 0.30 -14.21 4.21
CA VAL A 201 -0.04 -15.56 4.73
C VAL A 201 -1.49 -15.69 5.21
N ASP A 202 -2.15 -14.58 5.49
CA ASP A 202 -3.59 -14.51 5.80
C ASP A 202 -4.47 -14.61 4.54
N GLY A 203 -3.93 -14.34 3.36
CA GLY A 203 -4.60 -14.46 2.06
C GLY A 203 -4.78 -15.90 1.56
N MET A 204 -4.23 -16.91 2.27
CA MET A 204 -4.47 -18.35 2.01
C MET A 204 -5.89 -18.76 2.47
N SER A 205 -6.90 -18.10 1.92
CA SER A 205 -8.31 -18.27 2.26
C SER A 205 -9.11 -19.04 1.22
N GLY A 206 -9.30 -20.33 1.49
CA GLY A 206 -10.21 -21.23 0.77
C GLY A 206 -10.24 -22.62 1.40
N ASN A 207 -11.14 -23.50 0.93
CA ASN A 207 -11.20 -24.90 1.37
C ASN A 207 -9.93 -25.68 0.99
N ALA A 208 -9.28 -25.32 -0.13
CA ALA A 208 -8.02 -25.90 -0.57
C ALA A 208 -6.82 -25.44 0.31
N ASP A 209 -6.90 -24.26 0.91
CA ASP A 209 -5.76 -23.61 1.58
C ASP A 209 -5.58 -23.99 3.05
N ARG A 210 -6.56 -24.71 3.64
CA ARG A 210 -6.43 -25.25 5.01
C ARG A 210 -5.25 -26.23 5.10
N ALA A 211 -4.96 -26.94 4.01
CA ALA A 211 -3.78 -27.80 3.90
C ALA A 211 -2.47 -26.99 3.83
N GLY A 212 -2.47 -25.85 3.12
CA GLY A 212 -1.29 -25.00 2.94
C GLY A 212 -0.73 -24.41 4.23
N MET A 213 -1.60 -23.96 5.16
CA MET A 213 -1.16 -23.47 6.47
C MET A 213 -0.52 -24.57 7.34
N SER A 214 -1.08 -25.78 7.31
CA SER A 214 -0.51 -26.93 8.03
C SER A 214 0.87 -27.29 7.49
N GLU A 215 1.02 -27.26 6.16
CA GLU A 215 2.30 -27.52 5.49
C GLU A 215 3.35 -26.45 5.80
N LEU A 216 2.95 -25.17 5.78
CA LEU A 216 3.83 -24.07 6.19
C LEU A 216 4.35 -24.27 7.63
N ILE A 217 3.49 -24.72 8.55
CA ILE A 217 3.91 -25.05 9.92
C ILE A 217 4.90 -26.24 9.94
N GLN A 218 4.68 -27.27 9.12
CA GLN A 218 5.61 -28.40 9.01
C GLN A 218 6.97 -27.96 8.45
N MET A 219 6.96 -27.10 7.44
CA MET A 219 8.16 -26.48 6.88
C MET A 219 8.91 -25.68 7.95
N ILE A 220 8.23 -24.85 8.75
CA ILE A 220 8.86 -24.09 9.85
C ILE A 220 9.51 -25.01 10.88
N LYS A 221 8.93 -26.18 11.18
CA LYS A 221 9.54 -27.13 12.12
C LYS A 221 10.82 -27.75 11.57
N ARG A 222 10.83 -28.09 10.28
CA ARG A 222 11.94 -28.81 9.60
C ARG A 222 13.02 -27.89 9.05
N THR A 223 12.72 -26.61 8.82
CA THR A 223 13.62 -25.68 8.16
C THR A 223 14.97 -25.54 8.86
N LYS A 224 16.01 -25.36 8.04
CA LYS A 224 17.36 -24.92 8.40
C LYS A 224 17.66 -23.51 7.87
N VAL A 225 16.65 -22.83 7.36
CA VAL A 225 16.68 -21.48 6.81
C VAL A 225 15.68 -20.62 7.60
N PRO A 226 16.01 -19.38 7.98
CA PRO A 226 15.04 -18.49 8.63
C PRO A 226 13.87 -18.18 7.69
N ILE A 227 12.66 -18.17 8.25
CA ILE A 227 11.42 -17.86 7.54
C ILE A 227 10.78 -16.63 8.18
N ILE A 228 10.40 -15.65 7.37
CA ILE A 228 9.61 -14.48 7.81
C ILE A 228 8.23 -14.59 7.16
N CYS A 229 7.20 -14.72 7.98
CA CYS A 229 5.80 -14.67 7.54
C CYS A 229 5.23 -13.28 7.76
N ILE A 230 4.45 -12.76 6.83
CA ILE A 230 3.81 -11.45 6.92
C ILE A 230 2.30 -11.61 6.76
N CYS A 231 1.52 -11.04 7.68
CA CYS A 231 0.07 -10.97 7.58
C CYS A 231 -0.47 -9.58 7.90
N ASN A 232 -1.68 -9.28 7.44
CA ASN A 232 -2.40 -8.07 7.82
C ASN A 232 -3.17 -8.27 9.13
N ASP A 233 -3.89 -9.40 9.25
CA ASP A 233 -4.64 -9.72 10.47
C ASP A 233 -4.04 -10.88 11.27
N ARG A 234 -3.63 -10.57 12.50
CA ARG A 234 -3.15 -11.55 13.48
C ARG A 234 -4.27 -12.34 14.15
N GLN A 235 -5.48 -11.78 14.20
CA GLN A 235 -6.62 -12.35 14.91
C GLN A 235 -7.34 -13.44 14.11
N SER A 236 -7.13 -13.53 12.80
CA SER A 236 -7.59 -14.65 11.99
C SER A 236 -7.27 -16.00 12.62
N MET A 237 -8.29 -16.88 12.70
CA MET A 237 -8.18 -18.22 13.29
C MET A 237 -7.05 -19.05 12.68
N LYS A 238 -6.76 -18.87 11.39
CA LYS A 238 -5.68 -19.55 10.66
C LYS A 238 -4.30 -19.04 11.08
N VAL A 239 -4.15 -17.73 11.22
CA VAL A 239 -2.88 -17.13 11.65
C VAL A 239 -2.60 -17.44 13.12
N ARG A 240 -3.63 -17.62 13.95
CA ARG A 240 -3.47 -18.04 15.37
C ARG A 240 -2.73 -19.36 15.51
N SER A 241 -3.01 -20.36 14.66
CA SER A 241 -2.30 -21.65 14.72
C SER A 241 -0.85 -21.53 14.25
N LEU A 242 -0.58 -20.72 13.22
CA LEU A 242 0.77 -20.42 12.73
C LEU A 242 1.60 -19.66 13.77
N ALA A 243 1.01 -18.66 14.41
CA ALA A 243 1.70 -17.77 15.34
C ALA A 243 2.25 -18.48 16.58
N ASN A 244 1.73 -19.67 16.94
CA ASN A 244 2.29 -20.49 18.01
C ASN A 244 3.69 -21.03 17.69
N TYR A 245 4.10 -21.01 16.43
CA TYR A 245 5.40 -21.50 15.94
C TYR A 245 6.34 -20.37 15.48
N CYS A 246 5.91 -19.12 15.61
CA CYS A 246 6.64 -17.96 15.12
C CYS A 246 6.92 -16.95 16.24
N PHE A 247 8.01 -16.20 16.07
CA PHE A 247 8.26 -15.00 16.86
C PHE A 247 7.30 -13.87 16.44
N ASP A 248 6.34 -13.55 17.29
CA ASP A 248 5.26 -12.60 16.99
C ASP A 248 5.72 -11.14 17.10
N LEU A 249 5.77 -10.45 15.96
CA LEU A 249 6.19 -9.06 15.80
C LEU A 249 5.00 -8.23 15.32
N ARG A 250 4.48 -7.38 16.19
CA ARG A 250 3.28 -6.58 15.95
C ARG A 250 3.63 -5.15 15.59
N PHE A 251 3.33 -4.77 14.36
CA PHE A 251 3.47 -3.41 13.87
C PHE A 251 2.18 -2.63 14.16
N GLN A 252 2.32 -1.48 14.83
CA GLN A 252 1.22 -0.55 15.04
C GLN A 252 1.20 0.54 13.97
N ARG A 253 0.06 1.23 13.84
CA ARG A 253 -0.03 2.45 13.04
C ARG A 253 0.96 3.49 13.58
N PRO A 254 1.79 4.11 12.73
CA PRO A 254 2.68 5.19 13.16
C PRO A 254 1.90 6.41 13.66
N ARG A 255 2.56 7.26 14.45
CA ARG A 255 1.94 8.50 14.93
C ARG A 255 1.73 9.48 13.78
N VAL A 256 0.65 10.27 13.86
CA VAL A 256 0.30 11.28 12.86
C VAL A 256 1.48 12.22 12.56
N GLU A 257 2.18 12.67 13.60
CA GLU A 257 3.36 13.54 13.48
C GLU A 257 4.48 12.92 12.64
N GLN A 258 4.72 11.61 12.80
CA GLN A 258 5.77 10.89 12.07
C GLN A 258 5.43 10.77 10.58
N ILE A 259 4.15 10.53 10.27
CA ILE A 259 3.65 10.48 8.89
C ILE A 259 3.70 11.88 8.27
N LYS A 260 3.24 12.90 9.00
CA LYS A 260 3.26 14.30 8.55
C LYS A 260 4.66 14.78 8.22
N GLY A 261 5.66 14.46 9.06
CA GLY A 261 7.07 14.77 8.79
C GLY A 261 7.57 14.13 7.49
N CYS A 262 7.17 12.88 7.21
CA CYS A 262 7.49 12.22 5.94
C CYS A 262 6.83 12.91 4.75
N LEU A 263 5.53 13.19 4.81
CA LEU A 263 4.79 13.85 3.73
C LEU A 263 5.33 15.26 3.43
N LEU A 264 5.71 16.02 4.47
CA LEU A 264 6.36 17.32 4.30
C LEU A 264 7.73 17.18 3.61
N SER A 265 8.52 16.16 3.96
CA SER A 265 9.81 15.89 3.29
C SER A 265 9.61 15.52 1.82
N ILE A 266 8.60 14.72 1.50
CA ILE A 266 8.25 14.35 0.12
C ILE A 266 7.78 15.58 -0.65
N ALA A 267 6.86 16.36 -0.09
CA ALA A 267 6.36 17.58 -0.71
C ALA A 267 7.48 18.60 -0.98
N ALA A 268 8.42 18.76 -0.05
CA ALA A 268 9.59 19.62 -0.24
C ALA A 268 10.48 19.14 -1.40
N LYS A 269 10.70 17.82 -1.53
CA LYS A 269 11.50 17.25 -2.63
C LYS A 269 10.81 17.36 -4.00
N GLU A 270 9.49 17.33 -4.02
CA GLU A 270 8.67 17.49 -5.24
C GLU A 270 8.33 18.97 -5.52
N ASN A 271 8.87 19.92 -4.74
CA ASN A 271 8.60 21.36 -4.84
C ASN A 271 7.10 21.72 -4.75
N VAL A 272 6.36 20.94 -3.97
CA VAL A 272 4.93 21.14 -3.72
C VAL A 272 4.74 21.97 -2.45
N LYS A 273 3.93 23.03 -2.55
CA LYS A 273 3.52 23.87 -1.42
C LYS A 273 2.05 23.63 -1.11
N LEU A 274 1.77 22.96 0.00
CA LEU A 274 0.40 22.77 0.52
C LEU A 274 0.29 23.37 1.93
N PRO A 275 -0.90 23.88 2.32
CA PRO A 275 -1.18 24.26 3.70
C PRO A 275 -1.02 23.08 4.66
N LYS A 276 -0.60 23.36 5.90
CA LYS A 276 -0.36 22.32 6.93
C LYS A 276 -1.61 21.49 7.23
N ASP A 277 -2.80 22.11 7.16
CA ASP A 277 -4.09 21.47 7.44
C ASP A 277 -4.44 20.39 6.42
N VAL A 278 -3.98 20.52 5.17
CA VAL A 278 -4.24 19.55 4.10
C VAL A 278 -3.56 18.21 4.42
N TYR A 279 -2.34 18.25 4.99
CA TYR A 279 -1.63 17.03 5.37
C TYR A 279 -2.36 16.28 6.50
N ASP A 280 -2.91 17.00 7.48
CA ASP A 280 -3.65 16.37 8.58
C ASP A 280 -4.91 15.68 8.05
N LYS A 281 -5.65 16.34 7.15
CA LYS A 281 -6.82 15.75 6.47
C LYS A 281 -6.47 14.52 5.64
N ILE A 282 -5.36 14.54 4.90
CA ILE A 282 -4.89 13.38 4.12
C ILE A 282 -4.59 12.20 5.05
N ILE A 283 -3.92 12.44 6.19
CA ILE A 283 -3.56 11.38 7.13
C ILE A 283 -4.80 10.79 7.82
N GLU A 284 -5.75 11.65 8.20
CA GLU A 284 -7.02 11.24 8.80
C GLU A 284 -7.84 10.38 7.83
N ALA A 285 -8.05 10.86 6.60
CA ALA A 285 -8.81 10.14 5.58
C ALA A 285 -8.14 8.82 5.18
N SER A 286 -6.81 8.77 5.18
CA SER A 286 -6.05 7.56 4.87
C SER A 286 -5.97 6.60 6.06
N SER A 287 -6.60 6.89 7.20
CA SER A 287 -6.53 6.09 8.42
C SER A 287 -5.09 5.76 8.86
N GLN A 288 -4.14 6.69 8.66
CA GLN A 288 -2.71 6.48 8.92
C GLN A 288 -2.03 5.37 8.09
N ASP A 289 -2.58 4.99 6.93
CA ASP A 289 -1.89 4.17 5.94
C ASP A 289 -0.89 5.03 5.14
N ILE A 290 0.41 4.76 5.28
CA ILE A 290 1.47 5.57 4.67
C ILE A 290 1.44 5.47 3.15
N ARG A 291 1.20 4.27 2.60
CA ARG A 291 1.15 4.05 1.15
C ARG A 291 0.01 4.86 0.54
N LEU A 292 -1.17 4.80 1.18
CA LEU A 292 -2.34 5.56 0.77
C LEU A 292 -2.09 7.07 0.91
N CYS A 293 -1.51 7.53 2.01
CA CYS A 293 -1.17 8.94 2.21
C CYS A 293 -0.28 9.49 1.08
N ILE A 294 0.77 8.74 0.69
CA ILE A 294 1.68 9.14 -0.39
C ILE A 294 0.96 9.19 -1.74
N ASN A 295 0.12 8.19 -2.03
CA ASN A 295 -0.68 8.16 -3.26
C ASN A 295 -1.68 9.33 -3.32
N THR A 296 -2.39 9.60 -2.22
CA THR A 296 -3.32 10.73 -2.13
C THR A 296 -2.58 12.06 -2.32
N LEU A 297 -1.41 12.22 -1.71
CA LEU A 297 -0.57 13.40 -1.92
C LEU A 297 -0.14 13.53 -3.39
N GLN A 298 0.24 12.43 -4.05
CA GLN A 298 0.57 12.42 -5.48
C GLN A 298 -0.63 12.81 -6.36
N MET A 299 -1.84 12.36 -6.02
CA MET A 299 -3.07 12.72 -6.73
C MET A 299 -3.40 14.21 -6.60
N VAL A 300 -3.32 14.76 -5.38
CA VAL A 300 -3.53 16.19 -5.09
C VAL A 300 -2.56 17.07 -5.87
N THR A 301 -1.33 16.61 -6.06
CA THR A 301 -0.26 17.41 -6.68
C THR A 301 -0.23 17.32 -8.19
N SER A 302 -0.70 16.20 -8.75
CA SER A 302 -0.75 15.98 -10.21
C SER A 302 -1.89 16.73 -10.91
N GLY A 303 -2.70 17.52 -10.19
CA GLY A 303 -3.79 18.29 -10.78
C GLY A 303 -4.98 17.46 -11.28
N GLN A 304 -4.89 16.12 -11.23
CA GLN A 304 -6.06 15.22 -11.28
C GLN A 304 -7.04 15.53 -10.14
N MET A 305 -6.52 16.18 -9.11
CA MET A 305 -7.23 16.97 -8.14
C MET A 305 -6.74 18.43 -8.28
N SER A 306 -7.55 19.29 -8.88
CA SER A 306 -7.30 20.73 -9.08
C SER A 306 -7.18 21.50 -7.76
N MET A 307 -6.04 22.16 -7.48
CA MET A 307 -5.81 23.00 -6.30
C MET A 307 -6.82 24.16 -6.08
N ASP A 308 -7.69 24.44 -7.04
CA ASP A 308 -8.96 25.18 -6.85
C ASP A 308 -10.06 24.28 -6.25
N PHE A 309 -9.70 23.46 -5.27
CA PHE A 309 -10.67 22.83 -4.39
C PHE A 309 -11.23 23.91 -3.49
N GLN A 310 -12.38 24.46 -3.89
CA GLN A 310 -13.40 24.75 -2.92
C GLN A 310 -13.49 23.56 -1.97
N LYS A 311 -13.65 23.87 -0.68
CA LYS A 311 -13.65 22.99 0.51
C LYS A 311 -14.48 21.69 0.43
N LYS A 312 -15.10 21.35 -0.71
CA LYS A 312 -16.09 20.29 -0.89
C LYS A 312 -15.60 19.00 -1.54
N ASP A 313 -14.69 19.01 -2.52
CA ASP A 313 -14.72 17.90 -3.50
C ASP A 313 -13.59 16.84 -3.43
N ILE A 314 -12.54 16.97 -2.61
CA ILE A 314 -11.54 15.87 -2.53
C ILE A 314 -12.04 14.73 -1.68
N LEU A 315 -12.56 15.04 -0.52
CA LEU A 315 -12.96 14.09 0.49
C LEU A 315 -13.80 14.96 1.41
N MET A 316 -15.06 15.22 1.05
CA MET A 316 -15.95 15.70 2.09
C MET A 316 -15.91 14.61 3.14
N ASN A 317 -15.29 14.95 4.28
CA ASN A 317 -15.04 13.98 5.34
C ASN A 317 -16.38 13.27 5.59
N ILE A 318 -16.40 11.95 5.74
CA ILE A 318 -17.67 11.22 5.91
C ILE A 318 -18.48 11.85 7.07
N PHE A 319 -17.78 12.34 8.09
CA PHE A 319 -18.33 13.15 9.18
C PHE A 319 -18.93 14.49 8.73
N GLU A 320 -18.28 15.21 7.82
CA GLU A 320 -18.78 16.46 7.25
C GLU A 320 -19.95 16.22 6.29
N ALA A 321 -19.94 15.12 5.53
CA ALA A 321 -21.06 14.67 4.71
C ALA A 321 -22.28 14.30 5.55
N ALA A 322 -22.10 13.52 6.60
CA ALA A 322 -23.17 13.20 7.53
C ALA A 322 -23.72 14.48 8.19
N ARG A 323 -22.83 15.40 8.61
CA ARG A 323 -23.23 16.68 9.20
C ARG A 323 -24.01 17.58 8.22
N GLN A 324 -23.59 17.63 6.96
CA GLN A 324 -24.27 18.43 5.94
C GLN A 324 -25.61 17.82 5.52
N ILE A 325 -25.74 16.49 5.49
CA ILE A 325 -27.03 15.80 5.27
C ILE A 325 -28.02 16.12 6.39
N LEU A 326 -27.55 16.10 7.63
CA LEU A 326 -28.35 16.39 8.82
C LEU A 326 -28.57 17.90 9.04
N SER A 327 -27.89 18.77 8.28
CA SER A 327 -28.09 20.22 8.34
C SER A 327 -29.40 20.64 7.65
N ALA A 328 -29.99 21.73 8.12
CA ALA A 328 -31.17 22.35 7.53
C ALA A 328 -30.84 23.19 6.27
N ASP A 329 -29.59 23.67 6.16
CA ASP A 329 -29.20 24.69 5.17
C ASP A 329 -28.82 24.11 3.79
N THR A 330 -28.94 22.80 3.60
CA THR A 330 -28.51 22.09 2.38
C THR A 330 -29.70 21.73 1.48
N SER A 331 -29.55 21.97 0.18
CA SER A 331 -30.58 21.65 -0.82
C SER A 331 -30.77 20.13 -0.97
N LEU A 332 -31.96 19.69 -1.37
CA LEU A 332 -32.25 18.27 -1.57
C LEU A 332 -31.30 17.62 -2.59
N MET A 333 -31.03 18.31 -3.70
CA MET A 333 -30.10 17.82 -4.72
C MET A 333 -28.70 17.64 -4.13
N SER A 334 -28.22 18.63 -3.37
CA SER A 334 -26.93 18.51 -2.70
C SER A 334 -26.91 17.35 -1.72
N LYS A 335 -27.96 17.12 -0.92
CA LYS A 335 -28.05 15.97 -0.01
C LYS A 335 -27.99 14.63 -0.75
N SER A 336 -28.63 14.55 -1.92
CA SER A 336 -28.56 13.37 -2.79
C SER A 336 -27.14 13.14 -3.29
N ASP A 337 -26.45 14.17 -3.77
CA ASP A 337 -25.06 14.05 -4.23
C ASP A 337 -24.11 13.63 -3.11
N LEU A 338 -24.34 14.14 -1.88
CA LEU A 338 -23.56 13.76 -0.70
C LEU A 338 -23.72 12.29 -0.32
N PHE A 339 -24.89 11.70 -0.56
CA PHE A 339 -25.09 10.26 -0.38
C PHE A 339 -24.17 9.43 -1.29
N PHE A 340 -23.99 9.88 -2.53
CA PHE A 340 -23.14 9.19 -3.50
C PHE A 340 -21.64 9.36 -3.27
N ASN A 341 -21.22 10.24 -2.35
CA ASN A 341 -19.83 10.34 -1.92
C ASN A 341 -19.34 9.03 -1.26
N ASP A 342 -20.18 8.41 -0.41
CA ASP A 342 -19.93 7.07 0.12
C ASP A 342 -21.25 6.38 0.49
N TYR A 343 -21.86 5.69 -0.48
CA TYR A 343 -23.12 4.97 -0.29
C TYR A 343 -23.02 3.79 0.67
N SER A 344 -21.81 3.36 1.02
CA SER A 344 -21.58 2.16 1.84
C SER A 344 -21.53 2.48 3.33
N ILE A 345 -20.91 3.62 3.69
CA ILE A 345 -20.63 3.99 5.08
C ILE A 345 -21.55 5.14 5.55
N LEU A 346 -21.92 6.07 4.67
CA LEU A 346 -22.69 7.25 5.05
C LEU A 346 -24.07 6.95 5.68
N PRO A 347 -24.83 5.93 5.23
CA PRO A 347 -26.09 5.55 5.88
C PRO A 347 -25.92 5.19 7.36
N LEU A 348 -24.80 4.54 7.72
CA LEU A 348 -24.48 4.18 9.10
C LEU A 348 -24.21 5.42 9.95
N PHE A 349 -23.50 6.40 9.41
CA PHE A 349 -23.25 7.67 10.09
C PHE A 349 -24.54 8.47 10.32
N VAL A 350 -25.44 8.49 9.35
CA VAL A 350 -26.75 9.14 9.51
C VAL A 350 -27.57 8.42 10.57
N GLN A 351 -27.61 7.09 10.56
CA GLN A 351 -28.30 6.28 11.58
C GLN A 351 -27.80 6.56 12.99
N GLU A 352 -26.49 6.66 13.19
CA GLU A 352 -25.90 6.90 14.51
C GLU A 352 -26.21 8.31 15.04
N ASN A 353 -26.27 9.31 14.14
CA ASN A 353 -26.29 10.72 14.53
C ASN A 353 -27.66 11.41 14.41
N TYR A 354 -28.63 10.87 13.65
CA TYR A 354 -29.95 11.51 13.50
C TYR A 354 -30.73 11.69 14.82
N PRO A 355 -30.61 10.83 15.86
CA PRO A 355 -31.33 11.05 17.12
C PRO A 355 -30.82 12.27 17.89
N ASN A 356 -29.57 12.67 17.64
CA ASN A 356 -28.92 13.81 18.30
C ASN A 356 -29.26 15.15 17.64
N VAL A 357 -29.97 15.14 16.50
CA VAL A 357 -30.34 16.36 15.76
C VAL A 357 -31.58 16.98 16.38
N ARG A 358 -31.44 18.19 16.91
CA ARG A 358 -32.58 18.98 17.42
C ARG A 358 -32.88 20.17 16.53
N ASN A 359 -34.16 20.34 16.22
CA ASN A 359 -34.67 21.54 15.60
C ASN A 359 -35.18 22.48 16.69
N SER A 360 -34.61 23.67 16.79
CA SER A 360 -34.99 24.69 17.79
C SER A 360 -36.43 25.18 17.64
N LYS A 361 -37.09 24.91 16.50
CA LYS A 361 -38.47 25.32 16.20
C LYS A 361 -39.53 24.26 16.53
N MET A 362 -39.14 23.06 16.99
CA MET A 362 -40.08 21.95 17.23
C MET A 362 -40.34 21.71 18.71
N ASN A 363 -41.59 21.39 19.05
CA ASN A 363 -41.95 20.93 20.40
C ASN A 363 -41.44 19.50 20.65
N ASN A 364 -41.37 19.09 21.93
CA ASN A 364 -40.89 17.75 22.30
C ASN A 364 -41.71 16.61 21.67
N LEU A 365 -43.04 16.78 21.55
CA LEU A 365 -43.92 15.79 20.95
C LEU A 365 -43.69 15.67 19.44
N ASP A 366 -43.53 16.81 18.75
CA ASP A 366 -43.25 16.87 17.31
C ASP A 366 -41.85 16.30 17.00
N HIS A 367 -40.88 16.55 17.87
CA HIS A 367 -39.54 16.00 17.75
C HIS A 367 -39.55 14.47 17.86
N LEU A 368 -40.32 13.91 18.81
CA LEU A 368 -40.45 12.46 18.98
C LEU A 368 -41.16 11.81 17.78
N GLN A 369 -42.17 12.48 17.21
CA GLN A 369 -42.79 12.04 15.96
C GLN A 369 -41.83 12.11 14.76
N ALA A 370 -40.99 13.14 14.69
CA ALA A 370 -39.98 13.28 13.64
C ALA A 370 -38.92 12.17 13.72
N ILE A 371 -38.43 11.84 14.92
CA ILE A 371 -37.51 10.72 15.15
C ILE A 371 -38.15 9.40 14.70
N ARG A 372 -39.42 9.15 15.05
CA ARG A 372 -40.15 7.96 14.62
C ARG A 372 -40.24 7.86 13.09
N ARG A 373 -40.59 8.97 12.41
CA ARG A 373 -40.63 8.99 10.94
C ARG A 373 -39.25 8.71 10.34
N ALA A 374 -38.20 9.30 10.92
CA ALA A 374 -36.83 9.06 10.49
C ALA A 374 -36.42 7.58 10.67
N SER A 375 -36.75 6.96 11.80
CA SER A 375 -36.46 5.54 12.02
C SER A 375 -37.18 4.64 11.01
N ASP A 376 -38.45 4.92 10.71
CA ASP A 376 -39.22 4.16 9.73
C ASP A 376 -38.59 4.27 8.33
N THR A 377 -38.13 5.47 7.94
CA THR A 377 -37.46 5.68 6.64
C THR A 377 -36.08 5.02 6.55
N ILE A 378 -35.31 5.01 7.65
CA ILE A 378 -34.00 4.34 7.69
C ILE A 378 -34.18 2.82 7.59
N ALA A 379 -35.18 2.26 8.29
CA ALA A 379 -35.52 0.85 8.19
C ALA A 379 -35.94 0.46 6.76
N PHE A 380 -36.74 1.30 6.11
CA PHE A 380 -37.10 1.10 4.70
C PHE A 380 -35.87 1.16 3.78
N GLY A 381 -34.93 2.08 4.05
CA GLY A 381 -33.66 2.16 3.34
C GLY A 381 -32.81 0.89 3.45
N ASP A 382 -32.82 0.22 4.61
CA ASP A 382 -32.09 -1.05 4.80
C ASP A 382 -32.70 -2.20 3.96
N ILE A 383 -34.02 -2.24 3.82
CA ILE A 383 -34.70 -3.20 2.94
C ILE A 383 -34.26 -3.01 1.49
N ILE A 384 -34.18 -1.76 1.02
CA ILE A 384 -33.68 -1.43 -0.32
C ILE A 384 -32.20 -1.82 -0.45
N ALA A 385 -31.37 -1.48 0.53
CA ALA A 385 -29.94 -1.81 0.52
C ALA A 385 -29.72 -3.33 0.44
N LYS A 386 -30.57 -4.11 1.12
CA LYS A 386 -30.56 -5.58 1.03
C LYS A 386 -30.91 -6.06 -0.38
N GLN A 387 -31.95 -5.52 -1.01
CA GLN A 387 -32.34 -5.87 -2.38
C GLN A 387 -31.26 -5.51 -3.42
N ILE A 388 -30.51 -4.43 -3.22
CA ILE A 388 -29.42 -4.02 -4.12
C ILE A 388 -28.22 -4.99 -4.00
N ARG A 389 -28.02 -5.61 -2.84
CA ARG A 389 -26.86 -6.48 -2.54
C ARG A 389 -27.11 -7.97 -2.81
N THR A 390 -28.37 -8.39 -2.90
CA THR A 390 -28.80 -9.73 -3.34
C THR A 390 -28.92 -9.77 -4.85
#